data_AF-A0AAU9Q174-F1
#
_entry.id   AF-A0AAU9Q174-F1
#
_cell.length_a   1.000
_cell.length_b   1.000
_cell.length_c   1.000
_cell.angle_alpha   90.00
_cell.angle_beta   90.00
_cell.angle_gamma   90.00
#
_symmetry.space_group_name_H-M   'P 1'
#
loop_
_entity.id
_entity.type
_entity.pdbx_description
1 polymer ?
#
loop_
_entity_poly.entity_id
_entity_poly.type
_entity_poly.pdbx_seq_one_letter_code
_entity_poly.pdbx_strand_id
1 'polypeptide(L)'
;MKEQYHLLTKQDLGNFPFQQSPKPIVPVEPDLLLEMTFSPKLFIISDIASKVEKLVVHGVEWLDARVDCSPSQPSDDEIKVYEDYRMPYIHQTYKLTDKEKQYGKLNWLDIESTEFDFSKLENIPLEERLIFKLEEDFGLVFIHQSVIDLLKKDVKDVWVRDV
;
A
#
# COMPACT_ATOMS: atom_id res chain seq x y z
N MET A 1 -18.56 -4.51 -7.70
CA MET A 1 -17.07 -4.60 -7.72
C MET A 1 -16.39 -3.50 -6.93
N LYS A 2 -16.85 -2.22 -6.99
CA LYS A 2 -16.27 -1.11 -6.19
C LYS A 2 -16.04 -1.45 -4.71
N GLU A 3 -17.03 -2.03 -4.04
CA GLU A 3 -16.96 -2.40 -2.61
C GLU A 3 -15.92 -3.48 -2.29
N GLN A 4 -15.34 -4.13 -3.30
CA GLN A 4 -14.31 -5.15 -3.13
C GLN A 4 -12.90 -4.55 -3.07
N TYR A 5 -12.73 -3.25 -3.27
CA TYR A 5 -11.44 -2.59 -3.32
C TYR A 5 -11.30 -1.52 -2.25
N HIS A 6 -10.16 -1.52 -1.58
CA HIS A 6 -9.74 -0.49 -0.65
C HIS A 6 -8.73 0.42 -1.33
N LEU A 7 -8.93 1.73 -1.20
CA LEU A 7 -8.04 2.72 -1.78
C LEU A 7 -6.99 3.12 -0.73
N LEU A 8 -5.72 2.86 -1.03
CA LEU A 8 -4.60 3.42 -0.29
C LEU A 8 -4.12 4.68 -1.02
N THR A 9 -4.34 5.83 -0.41
CA THR A 9 -3.91 7.15 -0.89
C THR A 9 -3.68 8.08 0.30
N LYS A 10 -2.82 9.09 0.12
CA LYS A 10 -2.57 10.12 1.14
C LYS A 10 -3.81 10.97 1.42
N GLN A 11 -4.70 11.14 0.44
CA GLN A 11 -5.89 11.98 0.56
C GLN A 11 -6.96 11.42 1.51
N ASP A 12 -7.04 10.09 1.64
CA ASP A 12 -8.09 9.41 2.41
C ASP A 12 -7.53 8.16 3.12
N LEU A 13 -6.45 8.36 3.86
CA LEU A 13 -5.93 7.31 4.71
C LEU A 13 -6.93 6.93 5.81
N GLY A 14 -7.78 7.85 6.26
CA GLY A 14 -8.72 7.62 7.37
C GLY A 14 -9.74 6.52 7.10
N ASN A 15 -10.09 6.26 5.84
CA ASN A 15 -10.99 5.17 5.45
C ASN A 15 -10.27 3.87 5.10
N PHE A 16 -8.93 3.84 5.10
CA PHE A 16 -8.16 2.62 4.81
C PHE A 16 -8.26 1.63 5.99
N PRO A 17 -8.33 0.31 5.76
CA PRO A 17 -8.53 -0.66 6.84
C PRO A 17 -7.41 -0.77 7.88
N PHE A 18 -6.21 -0.30 7.56
CA PHE A 18 -5.05 -0.31 8.46
C PHE A 18 -4.73 1.10 8.91
N GLN A 19 -4.86 1.33 10.22
CA GLN A 19 -4.62 2.62 10.87
C GLN A 19 -3.43 2.51 11.80
N GLN A 20 -2.79 3.65 12.11
CA GLN A 20 -1.68 3.72 13.05
C GLN A 20 -2.04 3.03 14.38
N SER A 21 -1.29 2.00 14.74
CA SER A 21 -1.39 1.33 16.03
C SER A 21 -0.89 2.24 17.16
N PRO A 22 -1.41 2.07 18.40
CA PRO A 22 -0.85 2.75 19.56
C PRO A 22 0.64 2.43 19.71
N LYS A 23 1.45 3.42 20.12
CA LYS A 23 2.89 3.21 20.34
C LYS A 23 3.09 2.08 21.36
N PRO A 24 3.87 1.05 21.04
CA PRO A 24 4.09 -0.06 21.94
C PRO A 24 4.96 0.38 23.14
N ILE A 25 4.75 -0.26 24.29
CA ILE A 25 5.53 -0.01 25.52
C ILE A 25 7.00 -0.45 25.31
N VAL A 26 7.20 -1.51 24.53
CA VAL A 26 8.51 -2.01 24.12
C VAL A 26 8.70 -1.70 22.64
N PRO A 27 9.82 -1.12 22.20
CA PRO A 27 10.11 -0.92 20.79
C PRO A 27 10.16 -2.27 20.08
N VAL A 28 9.17 -2.52 19.24
CA VAL A 28 9.11 -3.67 18.34
C VAL A 28 8.96 -3.15 16.92
N GLU A 29 9.46 -3.92 15.95
CA GLU A 29 9.25 -3.63 14.55
C GLU A 29 7.77 -3.87 14.18
N PRO A 30 7.14 -2.98 13.38
CA PRO A 30 5.74 -3.15 13.01
C PRO A 30 5.55 -4.29 12.00
N ASP A 31 4.42 -4.98 12.07
CA ASP A 31 4.07 -6.00 11.07
C ASP A 31 3.85 -5.37 9.68
N LEU A 32 3.33 -4.13 9.66
CA LEU A 32 3.04 -3.37 8.45
C LEU A 32 3.45 -1.91 8.62
N LEU A 33 4.28 -1.41 7.72
CA LEU A 33 4.54 0.02 7.58
C LEU A 33 3.88 0.55 6.30
N LEU A 34 3.02 1.55 6.46
CA LEU A 34 2.47 2.35 5.37
C LEU A 34 3.28 3.64 5.23
N GLU A 35 3.98 3.77 4.12
CA GLU A 35 4.68 5.01 3.76
C GLU A 35 3.81 5.82 2.80
N MET A 36 3.27 6.93 3.31
CA MET A 36 2.36 7.82 2.59
C MET A 36 3.12 8.87 1.79
N THR A 37 4.02 8.43 0.90
CA THR A 37 4.62 9.32 -0.11
C THR A 37 3.62 9.63 -1.22
N PHE A 38 4.04 10.40 -2.22
CA PHE A 38 3.24 10.68 -3.42
C PHE A 38 2.74 9.41 -4.14
N SER A 39 3.40 8.26 -3.98
CA SER A 39 2.87 6.95 -4.38
C SER A 39 3.02 6.01 -3.18
N PRO A 40 1.93 5.72 -2.46
CA PRO A 40 2.00 4.96 -1.21
C PRO A 40 2.72 3.63 -1.36
N LYS A 41 3.50 3.27 -0.34
CA LYS A 41 4.22 1.98 -0.28
C LYS A 41 3.82 1.20 0.96
N LEU A 42 3.82 -0.12 0.81
CA LEU A 42 3.59 -1.06 1.90
C LEU A 42 4.90 -1.80 2.15
N PHE A 43 5.39 -1.78 3.38
CA PHE A 43 6.46 -2.66 3.82
C PHE A 43 5.84 -3.66 4.79
N ILE A 44 5.94 -4.94 4.46
CA ILE A 44 5.33 -6.03 5.22
C ILE A 44 6.45 -6.90 5.75
N ILE A 45 6.43 -7.22 7.04
CA ILE A 45 7.43 -8.13 7.62
C ILE A 45 7.43 -9.48 6.89
N SER A 46 8.61 -10.08 6.71
CA SER A 46 8.80 -11.19 5.77
C SER A 46 7.91 -12.40 6.01
N ASP A 47 7.59 -12.75 7.25
CA ASP A 47 6.75 -13.89 7.59
C ASP A 47 5.31 -13.73 7.07
N ILE A 48 4.73 -12.55 7.21
CA ILE A 48 3.42 -12.17 6.67
C ILE A 48 3.51 -12.01 5.15
N ALA A 49 4.54 -11.32 4.65
CA ALA A 49 4.72 -11.08 3.23
C ALA A 49 4.79 -12.38 2.42
N SER A 50 5.48 -13.40 2.95
CA SER A 50 5.57 -14.72 2.31
C SER A 50 4.22 -15.41 2.08
N LYS A 51 3.19 -15.06 2.86
CA LYS A 51 1.81 -15.54 2.68
C LYS A 51 1.09 -14.71 1.61
N VAL A 52 1.27 -13.40 1.64
CA VAL A 52 0.66 -12.47 0.67
C VAL A 52 1.22 -12.67 -0.73
N GLU A 53 2.52 -12.93 -0.87
CA GLU A 53 3.22 -13.19 -2.13
C GLU A 53 2.67 -14.40 -2.88
N LYS A 54 2.20 -15.44 -2.15
CA LYS A 54 1.54 -16.61 -2.76
C LYS A 54 0.21 -16.26 -3.42
N LEU A 55 -0.43 -15.17 -2.99
CA LEU A 55 -1.71 -14.70 -3.52
C LEU A 55 -1.49 -13.61 -4.58
N VAL A 56 -0.64 -12.62 -4.29
CA VAL A 56 -0.35 -11.48 -5.17
C VAL A 56 0.93 -11.76 -5.97
N VAL A 57 0.77 -12.55 -7.02
CA VAL A 57 1.86 -12.96 -7.93
C VAL A 57 1.93 -12.04 -9.15
N HIS A 58 0.78 -11.59 -9.64
CA HIS A 58 0.69 -10.80 -10.87
C HIS A 58 0.84 -9.31 -10.59
N GLY A 59 1.51 -8.61 -11.51
CA GLY A 59 1.51 -7.14 -11.49
C GLY A 59 2.42 -6.48 -10.46
N VAL A 60 3.18 -7.28 -9.71
CA VAL A 60 4.07 -6.84 -8.64
C VAL A 60 5.44 -7.52 -8.74
N GLU A 61 6.48 -6.81 -8.34
CA GLU A 61 7.79 -7.38 -8.02
C GLU A 61 7.98 -7.29 -6.50
N TRP A 62 8.29 -8.41 -5.84
CA TRP A 62 8.52 -8.41 -4.40
C TRP A 62 9.99 -8.16 -4.08
N LEU A 63 10.25 -6.99 -3.50
CA LEU A 63 11.60 -6.52 -3.18
C LEU A 63 11.91 -6.74 -1.71
N ASP A 64 13.13 -7.19 -1.41
CA ASP A 64 13.67 -7.10 -0.06
C ASP A 64 13.86 -5.61 0.28
N ALA A 65 13.39 -5.22 1.45
CA ALA A 65 13.35 -3.85 1.86
C ALA A 65 13.94 -3.68 3.26
N ARG A 66 14.67 -2.59 3.41
CA ARG A 66 15.15 -2.10 4.70
C ARG A 66 14.37 -0.84 5.05
N VAL A 67 13.84 -0.80 6.26
CA VAL A 67 13.09 0.32 6.78
C VAL A 67 13.94 1.05 7.82
N ASP A 68 14.30 2.29 7.52
CA ASP A 68 14.90 3.20 8.48
C ASP A 68 13.79 3.97 9.21
N CYS A 69 13.73 3.80 10.53
CA CYS A 69 12.81 4.45 11.46
C CYS A 69 13.55 5.38 12.44
N SER A 70 14.79 5.74 12.13
CA SER A 70 15.58 6.67 12.93
C SER A 70 15.01 8.09 12.85
N PRO A 71 15.15 8.92 13.89
CA PRO A 71 14.88 10.36 13.77
C PRO A 71 15.78 11.00 12.69
N SER A 72 15.44 12.20 12.21
CA SER A 72 16.17 12.87 11.11
C SER A 72 17.68 13.09 11.37
N GLN A 73 18.08 13.12 12.63
CA GLN A 73 19.48 13.22 13.07
C GLN A 73 19.67 12.29 14.27
N PRO A 74 19.82 10.97 14.04
CA PRO A 74 19.95 10.02 15.12
C PRO A 74 21.37 10.04 15.68
N SER A 75 21.51 9.87 16.99
CA SER A 75 22.75 9.32 17.55
C SER A 75 22.85 7.82 17.26
N ASP A 76 24.03 7.22 17.43
CA ASP A 76 24.26 5.80 17.09
C ASP A 76 23.28 4.84 17.82
N ASP A 77 22.87 5.19 19.04
CA ASP A 77 21.89 4.46 19.86
C ASP A 77 20.42 4.70 19.46
N GLU A 78 20.16 5.69 18.60
CA GLU A 78 18.84 6.01 18.05
C GLU A 78 18.62 5.44 16.64
N ILE A 79 19.65 4.84 16.03
CA ILE A 79 19.53 4.19 14.73
C ILE A 79 18.62 2.97 14.85
N LYS A 80 17.44 3.06 14.22
CA LYS A 80 16.42 2.01 14.21
C LYS A 80 16.18 1.57 12.80
N VAL A 81 16.94 0.57 12.40
CA VAL A 81 16.88 -0.02 11.07
C VAL A 81 16.37 -1.43 11.20
N TYR A 82 15.32 -1.74 10.45
CA TYR A 82 14.78 -3.07 10.36
C TYR A 82 14.95 -3.60 8.94
N GLU A 83 15.48 -4.81 8.82
CA GLU A 83 15.92 -5.39 7.52
C GLU A 83 15.00 -6.50 7.03
N ASP A 84 14.08 -7.00 7.87
CA ASP A 84 13.22 -8.14 7.55
C ASP A 84 11.87 -7.73 6.94
N TYR A 85 11.91 -6.86 5.93
CA TYR A 85 10.72 -6.43 5.21
C TYR A 85 10.74 -6.83 3.75
N ARG A 86 9.53 -7.01 3.22
CA ARG A 86 9.27 -7.20 1.80
C ARG A 86 8.30 -6.11 1.35
N MET A 87 8.56 -5.54 0.18
CA MET A 87 7.72 -4.50 -0.43
C MET A 87 7.18 -4.99 -1.77
N PRO A 88 5.85 -5.04 -1.98
CA PRO A 88 5.30 -5.25 -3.31
C PRO A 88 5.50 -3.98 -4.14
N TYR A 89 6.46 -4.01 -5.06
CA TYR A 89 6.63 -2.97 -6.06
C TYR A 89 5.62 -3.17 -7.19
N ILE A 90 4.56 -2.37 -7.17
CA ILE A 90 3.40 -2.54 -8.06
C ILE A 90 3.67 -1.87 -9.41
N HIS A 91 3.72 -2.68 -10.47
CA HIS A 91 3.80 -2.23 -11.86
C HIS A 91 2.44 -2.20 -12.55
N GLN A 92 1.50 -3.04 -12.08
CA GLN A 92 0.19 -3.14 -12.69
C GLN A 92 -0.59 -1.85 -12.56
N THR A 93 -1.13 -1.40 -13.68
CA THR A 93 -1.98 -0.23 -13.74
C THR A 93 -3.25 -0.53 -14.51
N TYR A 94 -4.34 0.11 -14.11
CA TYR A 94 -5.58 0.11 -14.89
C TYR A 94 -6.12 1.51 -15.03
N LYS A 95 -6.70 1.79 -16.20
CA LYS A 95 -7.43 3.02 -16.47
C LYS A 95 -8.87 2.86 -16.00
N LEU A 96 -9.30 3.61 -14.98
CA LEU A 96 -10.65 3.52 -14.41
C LEU A 96 -11.48 4.79 -14.60
N THR A 97 -10.95 5.79 -15.27
CA THR A 97 -11.63 7.07 -15.51
C THR A 97 -11.42 7.51 -16.96
N ASP A 98 -12.11 8.57 -17.38
CA ASP A 98 -11.85 9.22 -18.67
C ASP A 98 -10.99 10.49 -18.51
N LYS A 99 -10.50 10.77 -17.30
CA LYS A 99 -9.64 11.91 -17.01
C LYS A 99 -8.25 11.69 -17.60
N GLU A 100 -7.62 12.77 -18.06
CA GLU A 100 -6.26 12.70 -18.61
C GLU A 100 -5.21 12.64 -17.51
N LYS A 101 -4.25 11.73 -17.67
CA LYS A 101 -3.07 11.63 -16.81
C LYS A 101 -2.31 12.95 -16.76
N GLN A 102 -2.06 13.46 -15.55
CA GLN A 102 -1.29 14.67 -15.35
C GLN A 102 0.18 14.33 -15.08
N TYR A 103 1.05 14.51 -16.08
CA TYR A 103 2.47 14.24 -15.94
C TYR A 103 3.11 15.13 -14.86
N GLY A 104 3.89 14.53 -13.97
CA GLY A 104 4.55 15.22 -12.87
C GLY A 104 3.63 15.59 -11.69
N LYS A 105 2.35 15.19 -11.73
CA LYS A 105 1.41 15.36 -10.62
C LYS A 105 0.91 14.01 -10.13
N LEU A 106 0.96 13.79 -8.83
CA LEU A 106 0.44 12.60 -8.14
C LEU A 106 -0.53 13.04 -7.05
N ASN A 107 -1.53 12.22 -6.75
CA ASN A 107 -2.67 12.55 -5.89
C ASN A 107 -3.34 13.86 -6.34
N TRP A 108 -3.54 14.00 -7.64
CA TRP A 108 -4.18 15.18 -8.25
C TRP A 108 -5.67 14.95 -8.47
N LEU A 109 -6.09 13.69 -8.58
CA LEU A 109 -7.50 13.35 -8.65
C LEU A 109 -8.14 13.59 -7.29
N ASP A 110 -9.26 14.30 -7.30
CA ASP A 110 -10.16 14.37 -6.16
C ASP A 110 -10.99 13.08 -6.11
N ILE A 111 -10.69 12.23 -5.14
CA ILE A 111 -11.31 10.91 -4.98
C ILE A 111 -12.78 10.97 -4.57
N GLU A 112 -13.23 12.05 -3.94
CA GLU A 112 -14.63 12.20 -3.51
C GLU A 112 -15.54 12.48 -4.71
N SER A 113 -15.05 13.26 -5.67
CA SER A 113 -15.79 13.63 -6.88
C SER A 113 -15.50 12.73 -8.09
N THR A 114 -14.49 11.87 -8.02
CA THR A 114 -14.12 10.98 -9.14
C THR A 114 -14.91 9.68 -9.08
N GLU A 115 -15.65 9.40 -10.15
CA GLU A 115 -16.25 8.10 -10.37
C GLU A 115 -15.26 7.15 -11.05
N PHE A 116 -15.02 5.99 -10.43
CA PHE A 116 -14.17 4.93 -10.97
C PHE A 116 -15.03 3.86 -11.64
N ASP A 117 -14.80 3.64 -12.94
CA ASP A 117 -15.47 2.65 -13.75
C ASP A 117 -14.80 1.27 -13.61
N PHE A 118 -15.25 0.52 -12.61
CA PHE A 118 -14.80 -0.86 -12.37
C PHE A 118 -15.28 -1.86 -13.43
N SER A 119 -16.20 -1.48 -14.34
CA SER A 119 -16.62 -2.38 -15.43
C SER A 119 -15.45 -2.73 -16.36
N LYS A 120 -14.46 -1.83 -16.45
CA LYS A 120 -13.19 -2.03 -17.18
C LYS A 120 -12.37 -3.21 -16.65
N LEU A 121 -12.66 -3.71 -15.45
CA LEU A 121 -11.97 -4.85 -14.82
C LEU A 121 -12.73 -6.18 -14.94
N GLU A 122 -13.95 -6.21 -15.50
CA GLU A 122 -14.81 -7.40 -15.48
C GLU A 122 -14.21 -8.61 -16.22
N ASN A 123 -13.53 -8.34 -17.33
CA ASN A 123 -12.91 -9.36 -18.17
C ASN A 123 -11.47 -9.69 -17.73
N ILE A 124 -10.99 -9.06 -16.66
CA ILE A 124 -9.64 -9.28 -16.13
C ILE A 124 -9.74 -10.29 -14.98
N PRO A 125 -8.98 -11.41 -15.03
CA PRO A 125 -8.95 -12.40 -13.96
C PRO A 125 -8.61 -11.74 -12.62
N LEU A 126 -9.24 -12.20 -11.53
CA LEU A 126 -9.11 -11.56 -10.22
C LEU A 126 -7.65 -11.51 -9.76
N GLU A 127 -6.91 -12.59 -10.00
CA GLU A 127 -5.49 -12.75 -9.71
C GLU A 127 -4.60 -11.67 -10.31
N GLU A 128 -4.99 -11.08 -11.45
CA GLU A 128 -4.26 -10.00 -12.13
C GLU A 128 -4.63 -8.60 -11.61
N ARG A 129 -5.65 -8.50 -10.75
CA ARG A 129 -6.18 -7.23 -10.24
C ARG A 129 -6.36 -7.23 -8.73
N LEU A 130 -5.51 -7.98 -8.02
CA LEU A 130 -5.48 -8.00 -6.56
C LEU A 130 -4.88 -6.73 -5.95
N ILE A 131 -3.81 -6.21 -6.57
CA ILE A 131 -3.21 -4.92 -6.23
C ILE A 131 -2.82 -4.23 -7.53
N PHE A 132 -3.19 -2.96 -7.69
CA PHE A 132 -2.80 -2.16 -8.86
C PHE A 132 -2.82 -0.66 -8.55
N LYS A 133 -2.16 0.12 -9.40
CA LYS A 133 -2.21 1.59 -9.38
C LYS A 133 -3.18 2.12 -10.41
N LEU A 134 -3.77 3.28 -10.17
CA LEU A 134 -4.54 3.97 -11.20
C LEU A 134 -3.59 4.52 -12.26
N GLU A 135 -3.85 4.23 -13.54
CA GLU A 135 -2.98 4.69 -14.64
C GLU A 135 -2.87 6.22 -14.71
N GLU A 136 -4.00 6.89 -14.45
CA GLU A 136 -4.17 8.35 -14.48
C GLU A 136 -3.52 9.05 -13.29
N ASP A 137 -3.33 8.35 -12.16
CA ASP A 137 -2.74 8.89 -10.94
C ASP A 137 -2.09 7.78 -10.09
N PHE A 138 -0.76 7.67 -10.15
CA PHE A 138 -0.01 6.65 -9.41
C PHE A 138 0.01 6.86 -7.88
N GLY A 139 -0.60 7.95 -7.37
CA GLY A 139 -0.86 8.14 -5.95
C GLY A 139 -2.01 7.30 -5.40
N LEU A 140 -2.79 6.68 -6.27
CA LEU A 140 -3.96 5.88 -5.91
C LEU A 140 -3.62 4.40 -6.11
N VAL A 141 -3.56 3.65 -5.01
CA VAL A 141 -3.31 2.20 -5.01
C VAL A 141 -4.60 1.48 -4.61
N PHE A 142 -5.11 0.61 -5.48
CA PHE A 142 -6.30 -0.19 -5.21
C PHE A 142 -5.87 -1.59 -4.73
N ILE A 143 -6.41 -2.00 -3.58
CA ILE A 143 -6.10 -3.28 -2.95
C ILE A 143 -7.40 -4.06 -2.75
N HIS A 144 -7.50 -5.24 -3.36
CA HIS A 144 -8.67 -6.08 -3.25
C HIS A 144 -8.87 -6.61 -1.82
N GLN A 145 -10.13 -6.79 -1.43
CA GLN A 145 -10.56 -7.24 -0.11
C GLN A 145 -9.86 -8.54 0.33
N SER A 146 -9.61 -9.48 -0.58
CA SER A 146 -8.92 -10.73 -0.24
C SER A 146 -7.48 -10.54 0.26
N VAL A 147 -6.78 -9.51 -0.23
CA VAL A 147 -5.43 -9.14 0.25
C VAL A 147 -5.56 -8.51 1.64
N ILE A 148 -6.52 -7.61 1.83
CA ILE A 148 -6.81 -7.00 3.12
C ILE A 148 -7.16 -8.06 4.17
N ASP A 149 -8.02 -9.02 3.83
CA ASP A 149 -8.43 -10.11 4.72
C ASP A 149 -7.27 -11.01 5.11
N LEU A 150 -6.34 -11.26 4.20
CA LEU A 150 -5.14 -12.02 4.49
C LEU A 150 -4.23 -11.26 5.45
N LEU A 151 -3.95 -9.98 5.16
CA LEU A 151 -3.16 -9.11 6.04
C LEU A 151 -3.77 -9.00 7.44
N LYS A 152 -5.09 -8.81 7.55
CA LYS A 152 -5.81 -8.68 8.84
C LYS A 152 -5.69 -9.89 9.76
N LYS A 153 -5.36 -11.07 9.24
CA LYS A 153 -5.17 -12.27 10.08
C LYS A 153 -3.90 -12.22 10.91
N ASP A 154 -2.86 -11.59 10.37
CA ASP A 154 -1.51 -11.66 10.93
C ASP A 154 -0.98 -10.30 11.37
N VAL A 155 -1.36 -9.20 10.70
CA VAL A 155 -0.95 -7.83 11.03
C VAL A 155 -1.64 -7.35 12.31
N LYS A 156 -0.84 -7.00 13.32
CA LYS A 156 -1.28 -6.48 14.63
C LYS A 156 -0.73 -5.10 14.92
N ASP A 157 0.52 -4.83 14.51
CA ASP A 157 1.15 -3.53 14.64
C ASP A 157 1.32 -2.85 13.29
N VAL A 158 0.74 -1.66 13.15
CA VAL A 158 0.76 -0.86 11.93
C VAL A 158 1.40 0.46 12.24
N TRP A 159 2.45 0.80 11.50
CA TRP A 159 3.01 2.14 11.50
C TRP A 159 2.63 2.87 10.23
N VAL A 160 2.31 4.15 10.36
CA VAL A 160 2.04 5.06 9.26
C VAL A 160 3.06 6.18 9.32
N ARG A 161 3.78 6.40 8.23
CA ARG A 161 4.65 7.57 8.09
C ARG A 161 4.21 8.44 6.92
N ASP A 162 4.11 9.74 7.19
CA ASP A 162 4.00 10.75 6.14
C ASP A 162 5.41 11.28 5.85
N VAL A 163 5.86 11.18 4.59
CA VAL A 163 7.22 11.50 4.13
C VAL A 163 7.16 12.59 3.07
#